data_AF-A0A9W9V1E2-F1
#
_entry.id   AF-A0A9W9V1E2-F1
#
_cell.length_a   1.000
_cell.length_b   1.000
_cell.length_c   1.000
_cell.angle_alpha   90.00
_cell.angle_beta   90.00
_cell.angle_gamma   90.00
#
_symmetry.space_group_name_H-M   'P 1'
#
loop_
_entity.id
_entity.type
_entity.pdbx_description
1 polymer ?
#
loop_
_entity_poly.entity_id
_entity_poly.type
_entity_poly.pdbx_seq_one_letter_code
_entity_poly.pdbx_strand_id
1 'polypeptide(L)'
;MTTSTEGLELAQLVFYAIASLPAIYCFITHGKYGLVGWLYVFAMCGLRLVGNGMAYHALSTTGKPSTSASIINGIGLSPLLLAALGILHEANHSIQSALPAFLGSFGLLIPHMVIAGGIGLAAASGKNPHLLEIGLIIFATGWIIVLGLVILSVRANAHPRRVGDEKKLLLAVGIAMPLIGVRVIYAIVIAFKYQNTSSGSLAVMVILGTVPEFLVMINYLSAGVMTRNLARDRVEKRPQPAYDTAYSA
;
A
#
# COMPACT_ATOMS: atom_id res chain seq x y z
N MET A 1 7.34 1.33 31.05
CA MET A 1 6.61 1.17 29.77
C MET A 1 7.07 2.16 28.69
N THR A 2 7.54 3.36 29.03
CA THR A 2 8.00 4.40 28.08
C THR A 2 9.24 4.00 27.26
N THR A 3 10.24 3.36 27.89
CA THR A 3 11.49 2.96 27.22
C THR A 3 11.29 1.93 26.10
N SER A 4 10.39 0.96 26.28
CA SER A 4 10.08 -0.04 25.25
C SER A 4 9.33 0.55 24.05
N THR A 5 8.44 1.51 24.29
CA THR A 5 7.72 2.21 23.22
C THR A 5 8.61 3.20 22.48
N GLU A 6 9.49 3.93 23.18
CA GLU A 6 10.49 4.81 22.56
C GLU A 6 11.43 4.04 21.62
N GLY A 7 11.94 2.89 22.08
CA GLY A 7 12.79 2.02 21.25
C GLY A 7 12.07 1.47 20.02
N LEU A 8 10.77 1.16 20.15
CA LEU A 8 9.95 0.74 19.01
C LEU A 8 9.81 1.88 17.99
N GLU A 9 9.40 3.08 18.39
CA GLU A 9 9.23 4.22 17.49
C GLU A 9 10.54 4.58 16.77
N LEU A 10 11.68 4.54 17.48
CA LEU A 10 13.00 4.74 16.90
C LEU A 10 13.34 3.66 15.86
N ALA A 11 13.05 2.39 16.15
CA ALA A 11 13.28 1.29 15.21
C ALA A 11 12.44 1.45 13.93
N GLN A 12 11.17 1.86 14.06
CA GLN A 12 10.32 2.14 12.89
C GLN A 12 10.88 3.32 12.08
N LEU A 13 11.33 4.38 12.74
CA LEU A 13 11.93 5.54 12.08
C LEU A 13 13.16 5.15 11.24
N VAL A 14 14.07 4.36 11.81
CA VAL A 14 15.28 3.87 11.12
C VAL A 14 14.90 2.97 9.93
N PHE A 15 13.97 2.04 10.12
CA PHE A 15 13.50 1.16 9.04
C PHE A 15 12.96 1.96 7.85
N TYR A 16 12.08 2.95 8.10
CA TYR A 16 11.49 3.74 7.03
C TYR A 16 12.46 4.72 6.37
N ALA A 17 13.48 5.19 7.09
CA ALA A 17 14.56 5.98 6.51
C ALA A 17 15.35 5.14 5.50
N ILE A 18 15.71 3.90 5.85
CA ILE A 18 16.40 2.98 4.94
C ILE A 18 15.49 2.60 3.77
N ALA A 19 14.21 2.30 4.04
CA ALA A 19 13.22 1.91 3.04
C ALA A 19 12.88 3.03 2.03
N SER A 20 13.06 4.31 2.40
CA SER A 20 12.82 5.41 1.47
C SER A 20 13.79 5.44 0.28
N LEU A 21 15.02 4.94 0.43
CA LEU A 21 16.01 4.90 -0.66
C LEU A 21 15.56 4.00 -1.83
N PRO A 22 15.23 2.70 -1.62
CA PRO A 22 14.68 1.86 -2.67
C PRO A 22 13.29 2.32 -3.11
N ALA A 23 12.49 2.99 -2.26
CA ALA A 23 11.20 3.54 -2.67
C ALA A 23 11.35 4.64 -3.74
N ILE A 24 12.28 5.59 -3.52
CA ILE A 24 12.62 6.63 -4.49
C ILE A 24 13.17 6.00 -5.77
N TYR A 25 14.06 5.01 -5.64
CA TYR A 25 14.59 4.29 -6.80
C TYR A 25 13.47 3.67 -7.64
N CYS A 26 12.55 2.92 -7.02
CA CYS A 26 11.44 2.29 -7.73
C CYS A 26 10.50 3.33 -8.36
N PHE A 27 10.25 4.45 -7.68
CA PHE A 27 9.45 5.56 -8.19
C PHE A 27 10.01 6.11 -9.51
N ILE A 28 11.33 6.22 -9.63
CA ILE A 28 11.99 6.70 -10.84
C ILE A 28 12.02 5.62 -11.93
N THR A 29 12.33 4.37 -11.60
CA THR A 29 12.55 3.30 -12.60
C THR A 29 11.29 2.80 -13.29
N HIS A 30 10.16 2.79 -12.59
CA HIS A 30 8.90 2.25 -13.14
C HIS A 30 8.16 3.24 -14.06
N GLY A 31 8.54 4.52 -14.04
CA GLY A 31 8.03 5.55 -14.95
C GLY A 31 6.51 5.72 -14.90
N LYS A 32 5.91 6.15 -16.02
CA LYS A 32 4.50 6.58 -16.08
C LYS A 32 3.46 5.51 -15.71
N TYR A 33 3.77 4.24 -15.93
CA TYR A 33 2.82 3.14 -15.73
C TYR A 33 2.79 2.64 -14.28
N GLY A 34 3.92 2.73 -13.56
CA GLY A 34 3.99 2.42 -12.14
C GLY A 34 3.85 3.64 -11.22
N LEU A 35 3.86 4.86 -11.77
CA LEU A 35 3.92 6.12 -11.03
C LEU A 35 3.01 6.13 -9.80
N VAL A 36 1.73 5.78 -9.98
CA VAL A 36 0.73 5.82 -8.90
C VAL A 36 1.08 4.86 -7.77
N GLY A 37 1.46 3.61 -8.09
CA GLY A 37 1.81 2.61 -7.08
C GLY A 37 3.03 3.02 -6.26
N TRP A 38 4.12 3.40 -6.94
CA TRP A 38 5.38 3.76 -6.29
C TRP A 38 5.33 5.11 -5.59
N LEU A 39 4.50 6.05 -6.06
CA LEU A 39 4.21 7.29 -5.36
C LEU A 39 3.58 6.99 -3.99
N TYR A 40 2.63 6.05 -3.91
CA TYR A 40 2.04 5.66 -2.63
C TYR A 40 3.02 4.91 -1.72
N VAL A 41 3.91 4.08 -2.26
CA VAL A 41 5.02 3.49 -1.48
C VAL A 41 5.91 4.57 -0.89
N PHE A 42 6.30 5.57 -1.69
CA PHE A 42 7.12 6.69 -1.21
C PHE A 42 6.38 7.56 -0.19
N ALA A 43 5.12 7.90 -0.45
CA ALA A 43 4.26 8.65 0.46
C ALA A 43 4.09 7.92 1.80
N MET A 44 4.00 6.59 1.78
CA MET A 44 3.96 5.77 3.00
C MET A 44 5.23 5.95 3.84
N CYS A 45 6.41 5.87 3.22
CA CYS A 45 7.67 6.11 3.91
C CYS A 45 7.71 7.52 4.52
N GLY A 46 7.28 8.55 3.78
CA GLY A 46 7.21 9.93 4.27
C GLY A 46 6.28 10.09 5.48
N LEU A 47 5.06 9.56 5.39
CA LEU A 47 4.09 9.58 6.51
C LEU A 47 4.63 8.88 7.74
N ARG A 48 5.36 7.77 7.56
CA ARG A 48 5.95 7.02 8.67
C ARG A 48 7.15 7.70 9.29
N LEU A 49 7.99 8.36 8.49
CA LEU A 49 9.09 9.16 9.02
C LEU A 49 8.56 10.30 9.89
N VAL A 50 7.54 11.02 9.41
CA VAL A 50 6.93 12.13 10.17
C VAL A 50 6.18 11.60 11.40
N GLY A 51 5.34 10.58 11.24
CA GLY A 51 4.53 10.01 12.33
C GLY A 51 5.37 9.44 13.47
N ASN A 52 6.35 8.58 13.16
CA ASN A 52 7.23 7.99 14.16
C ASN A 52 8.20 9.03 14.75
N GLY A 53 8.65 10.02 13.96
CA GLY A 53 9.49 11.11 14.46
C GLY A 53 8.75 12.00 15.47
N MET A 54 7.49 12.34 15.18
CA MET A 54 6.62 13.07 16.10
C MET A 54 6.30 12.26 17.37
N ALA A 55 6.04 10.97 17.23
CA ALA A 55 5.79 10.08 18.36
C ALA A 55 7.03 9.97 19.27
N TYR A 56 8.20 9.72 18.68
CA TYR A 56 9.47 9.65 19.39
C TYR A 56 9.77 10.93 20.17
N HIS A 57 9.65 12.10 19.52
CA HIS A 57 9.89 13.39 20.17
C HIS A 57 8.90 13.68 21.31
N ALA A 58 7.63 13.33 21.13
CA ALA A 58 6.61 13.51 22.17
C ALA A 58 6.89 12.63 23.40
N LEU A 59 7.26 11.37 23.19
CA LEU A 59 7.62 10.46 24.28
C LEU A 59 8.90 10.93 24.99
N SER A 60 9.95 11.27 24.24
CA SER A 60 11.25 11.67 24.82
C SER A 60 11.19 12.98 25.62
N THR A 61 10.26 13.87 25.27
CA THR A 61 10.18 15.22 25.88
C THR A 61 9.09 15.31 26.94
N THR A 62 7.93 14.71 26.71
CA THR A 62 6.74 14.90 27.56
C THR A 62 6.30 13.62 28.27
N GLY A 63 6.88 12.46 27.92
CA GLY A 63 6.47 11.15 28.42
C GLY A 63 5.06 10.72 28.04
N LYS A 64 4.39 11.47 27.13
CA LYS A 64 3.00 11.22 26.70
C LYS A 64 2.93 11.08 25.17
N PRO A 65 2.07 10.18 24.66
CA PRO A 65 1.88 10.04 23.22
C PRO A 65 1.17 11.27 22.64
N SER A 66 1.64 11.74 21.47
CA SER A 66 1.00 12.83 20.76
C SER A 66 -0.26 12.36 20.02
N THR A 67 -1.37 13.07 20.20
CA THR A 67 -2.63 12.81 19.48
C THR A 67 -2.43 12.91 17.97
N SER A 68 -1.67 13.91 17.51
CA SER A 68 -1.37 14.10 16.08
C SER A 68 -0.49 12.97 15.53
N ALA A 69 0.46 12.46 16.32
CA ALA A 69 1.27 11.30 15.90
C ALA A 69 0.40 10.03 15.75
N SER A 70 -0.58 9.85 16.65
CA SER A 70 -1.52 8.72 16.60
C SER A 70 -2.42 8.76 15.36
N ILE A 71 -2.90 9.95 14.98
CA ILE A 71 -3.69 10.17 13.77
C ILE A 71 -2.86 9.85 12.52
N ILE A 72 -1.65 10.40 12.42
CA ILE A 72 -0.75 10.17 11.27
C ILE A 72 -0.41 8.68 11.13
N ASN A 73 -0.11 7.99 12.24
CA ASN A 73 0.17 6.55 12.23
C ASN A 73 -1.06 5.70 11.86
N GLY A 74 -2.28 6.17 12.18
CA GLY A 74 -3.53 5.57 11.72
C GLY A 74 -3.76 5.71 10.21
N ILE A 75 -3.46 6.90 9.65
CA ILE A 75 -3.62 7.20 8.22
C ILE A 75 -2.68 6.36 7.33
N GLY A 76 -1.53 5.93 7.86
CA GLY A 76 -0.54 5.09 7.17
C GLY A 76 -1.07 3.77 6.60
N LEU A 77 -2.27 3.32 6.97
CA LEU A 77 -2.93 2.18 6.32
C LEU A 77 -3.31 2.45 4.86
N SER A 78 -3.69 3.69 4.54
CA SER A 78 -4.23 4.03 3.23
C SER A 78 -3.22 4.09 2.10
N PRO A 79 -2.01 4.68 2.26
CA PRO A 79 -0.99 4.59 1.22
C PRO A 79 -0.59 3.14 0.91
N LEU A 80 -0.61 2.24 1.90
CA LEU A 80 -0.23 0.85 1.71
C LEU A 80 -1.21 0.09 0.79
N LEU A 81 -2.51 0.29 0.99
CA LEU A 81 -3.56 -0.31 0.17
C LEU A 81 -3.68 0.38 -1.20
N LEU A 82 -3.47 1.69 -1.26
CA LEU A 82 -3.41 2.44 -2.52
C LEU A 82 -2.18 2.09 -3.35
N ALA A 83 -1.04 1.79 -2.72
CA ALA A 83 0.12 1.22 -3.38
C ALA A 83 -0.21 -0.15 -3.98
N ALA A 84 -0.94 -1.01 -3.25
CA ALA A 84 -1.42 -2.30 -3.77
C ALA A 84 -2.23 -2.11 -5.05
N LEU A 85 -3.15 -1.15 -5.04
CA LEU A 85 -4.00 -0.80 -6.19
C LEU A 85 -3.19 -0.29 -7.38
N GLY A 86 -2.22 0.60 -7.14
CA GLY A 86 -1.35 1.15 -8.19
C GLY A 86 -0.38 0.11 -8.78
N ILE A 87 0.22 -0.73 -7.95
CA ILE A 87 1.08 -1.83 -8.39
C ILE A 87 0.26 -2.89 -9.14
N LEU A 88 -0.99 -3.15 -8.71
CA LEU A 88 -1.91 -4.02 -9.45
C LEU A 88 -2.26 -3.46 -10.82
N HIS A 89 -2.47 -2.14 -10.94
CA HIS A 89 -2.67 -1.49 -12.24
C HIS A 89 -1.47 -1.71 -13.15
N GLU A 90 -0.26 -1.48 -12.62
CA GLU A 90 0.98 -1.72 -13.36
C GLU A 90 1.12 -3.19 -13.77
N ALA A 91 0.81 -4.14 -12.88
CA ALA A 91 0.87 -5.57 -13.16
C ALA A 91 -0.15 -6.05 -14.21
N ASN A 92 -1.17 -5.24 -14.52
CA ASN A 92 -2.21 -5.55 -15.49
C ASN A 92 -2.05 -4.80 -16.80
N HIS A 93 -1.08 -3.90 -16.91
CA HIS A 93 -0.97 -2.98 -18.04
C HIS A 93 -1.00 -3.69 -19.41
N SER A 94 -0.20 -4.75 -19.60
CA SER A 94 -0.10 -5.45 -20.89
C SER A 94 -1.34 -6.28 -21.26
N ILE A 95 -2.22 -6.55 -20.29
CA ILE A 95 -3.43 -7.36 -20.47
C ILE A 95 -4.71 -6.55 -20.22
N GLN A 96 -4.60 -5.24 -20.04
CA GLN A 96 -5.71 -4.37 -19.65
C GLN A 96 -6.89 -4.43 -20.63
N SER A 97 -6.62 -4.65 -21.93
CA SER A 97 -7.66 -4.80 -22.96
C SER A 97 -8.41 -6.13 -22.92
N ALA A 98 -7.85 -7.16 -22.27
CA ALA A 98 -8.48 -8.46 -22.07
C ALA A 98 -9.17 -8.58 -20.70
N LEU A 99 -9.01 -7.58 -19.84
CA LEU A 99 -9.61 -7.52 -18.51
C LEU A 99 -10.93 -6.73 -18.55
N PRO A 100 -11.84 -7.00 -17.61
CA PRO A 100 -13.09 -6.26 -17.53
C PRO A 100 -12.83 -4.77 -17.21
N ALA A 101 -13.75 -3.91 -17.62
CA ALA A 101 -13.60 -2.44 -17.55
C ALA A 101 -13.27 -1.90 -16.15
N PHE A 102 -13.66 -2.61 -15.09
CA PHE A 102 -13.37 -2.23 -13.72
C PHE A 102 -11.88 -2.44 -13.31
N LEU A 103 -11.06 -3.13 -14.10
CA LEU A 103 -9.59 -3.15 -13.97
C LEU A 103 -8.89 -2.07 -14.82
N GLY A 104 -9.64 -1.32 -15.62
CA GLY A 104 -9.13 -0.15 -16.35
C GLY A 104 -8.86 1.04 -15.43
N SER A 105 -8.21 2.08 -15.95
CA SER A 105 -7.83 3.28 -15.17
C SER A 105 -9.02 3.95 -14.47
N PHE A 106 -10.18 4.03 -15.12
CA PHE A 106 -11.42 4.55 -14.50
C PHE A 106 -12.02 3.60 -13.46
N GLY A 107 -11.93 2.29 -13.70
CA GLY A 107 -12.41 1.27 -12.76
C GLY A 107 -11.68 1.30 -11.41
N LEU A 108 -10.42 1.74 -11.42
CA LEU A 108 -9.59 1.89 -10.22
C LEU A 108 -9.89 3.16 -9.42
N LEU A 109 -10.63 4.12 -9.97
CA LEU A 109 -11.03 5.33 -9.22
C LEU A 109 -12.03 5.00 -8.11
N ILE A 110 -12.93 4.06 -8.33
CA ILE A 110 -13.92 3.64 -7.34
C ILE A 110 -13.24 3.10 -6.06
N PRO A 111 -12.37 2.08 -6.12
CA PRO A 111 -11.67 1.62 -4.92
C PRO A 111 -10.77 2.71 -4.33
N HIS A 112 -10.14 3.57 -5.14
CA HIS A 112 -9.37 4.70 -4.62
C HIS A 112 -10.23 5.63 -3.75
N MET A 113 -11.41 6.03 -4.22
CA MET A 113 -12.33 6.89 -3.47
C MET A 113 -12.88 6.22 -2.21
N VAL A 114 -13.18 4.92 -2.27
CA VAL A 114 -13.63 4.16 -1.09
C VAL A 114 -12.54 4.10 -0.04
N ILE A 115 -11.30 3.79 -0.43
CA ILE A 115 -10.15 3.69 0.47
C ILE A 115 -9.82 5.05 1.10
N ALA A 116 -9.70 6.10 0.28
CA ALA A 116 -9.39 7.46 0.73
C ALA A 116 -10.54 8.05 1.57
N GLY A 117 -11.79 7.81 1.19
CA GLY A 117 -12.97 8.24 1.92
C GLY A 117 -13.09 7.55 3.28
N GLY A 118 -12.91 6.23 3.33
CA GLY A 118 -12.98 5.45 4.58
C GLY A 118 -11.92 5.88 5.59
N ILE A 119 -10.67 6.00 5.17
CA ILE A 119 -9.60 6.46 6.08
C ILE A 119 -9.75 7.94 6.46
N GLY A 120 -10.22 8.78 5.53
CA GLY A 120 -10.44 10.20 5.78
C GLY A 120 -11.54 10.40 6.83
N LEU A 121 -12.61 9.62 6.73
CA LEU A 121 -13.69 9.59 7.70
C LEU A 121 -13.21 9.09 9.07
N ALA A 122 -12.43 8.00 9.09
CA ALA A 122 -11.82 7.47 10.30
C ALA A 122 -10.91 8.50 10.99
N ALA A 123 -10.10 9.23 10.22
CA ALA A 123 -9.23 10.28 10.74
C ALA A 123 -10.00 11.51 11.25
N ALA A 124 -11.11 11.85 10.59
CA ALA A 124 -11.99 12.96 10.98
C ALA A 124 -12.89 12.63 12.19
N SER A 125 -12.89 11.39 12.68
CA SER A 125 -13.69 10.94 13.82
C SER A 125 -13.49 11.78 15.09
N GLY A 126 -12.26 12.24 15.34
CA GLY A 126 -11.93 12.95 16.57
C GLY A 126 -12.24 12.11 17.81
N LYS A 127 -13.29 12.47 18.54
CA LYS A 127 -13.78 11.73 19.73
C LYS A 127 -15.06 10.93 19.46
N ASN A 128 -15.55 10.88 18.22
CA ASN A 128 -16.80 10.20 17.86
C ASN A 128 -16.55 8.74 17.47
N PRO A 129 -16.70 7.77 18.40
CA PRO A 129 -16.38 6.36 18.14
C PRO A 129 -17.08 5.79 16.91
N HIS A 130 -18.37 6.09 16.72
CA HIS A 130 -19.13 5.61 15.57
C HIS A 130 -18.56 6.08 14.23
N LEU A 131 -18.00 7.30 14.15
CA LEU A 131 -17.42 7.78 12.91
C LEU A 131 -16.11 7.05 12.57
N LEU A 132 -15.34 6.68 13.60
CA LEU A 132 -14.14 5.86 13.45
C LEU A 132 -14.51 4.46 12.95
N GLU A 133 -15.50 3.83 13.57
CA GLU A 133 -16.00 2.51 13.21
C GLU A 133 -16.49 2.47 11.76
N ILE A 134 -17.33 3.43 11.36
CA ILE A 134 -17.87 3.54 10.00
C ILE A 134 -16.72 3.73 9.01
N GLY A 135 -15.78 4.63 9.29
CA GLY A 135 -14.62 4.86 8.43
C GLY A 135 -13.77 3.61 8.23
N LEU A 136 -13.53 2.83 9.29
CA LEU A 136 -12.79 1.57 9.22
C LEU A 136 -13.55 0.47 8.47
N ILE A 137 -14.88 0.41 8.60
CA ILE A 137 -15.71 -0.51 7.79
C ILE A 137 -15.61 -0.16 6.31
N ILE A 138 -15.74 1.13 5.95
CA ILE A 138 -15.58 1.59 4.55
C ILE A 138 -14.17 1.30 4.03
N PHE A 139 -13.14 1.48 4.86
CA PHE A 139 -11.78 1.12 4.49
C PHE A 139 -11.64 -0.40 4.23
N ALA A 140 -12.27 -1.23 5.07
CA ALA A 140 -12.27 -2.69 4.91
C ALA A 140 -13.03 -3.16 3.66
N THR A 141 -14.14 -2.50 3.29
CA THR A 141 -14.80 -2.78 2.01
C THR A 141 -13.88 -2.44 0.84
N GLY A 142 -13.13 -1.33 0.92
CA GLY A 142 -12.06 -1.01 -0.03
C GLY A 142 -11.04 -2.15 -0.17
N TRP A 143 -10.57 -2.72 0.95
CA TRP A 143 -9.66 -3.87 0.94
C TRP A 143 -10.27 -5.11 0.26
N ILE A 144 -11.55 -5.44 0.53
CA ILE A 144 -12.26 -6.55 -0.13
C ILE A 144 -12.35 -6.32 -1.65
N ILE A 145 -12.64 -5.10 -2.09
CA ILE A 145 -12.69 -4.77 -3.51
C ILE A 145 -11.32 -5.02 -4.14
N VAL A 146 -10.24 -4.49 -3.56
CA VAL A 146 -8.87 -4.73 -4.07
C VAL A 146 -8.54 -6.22 -4.10
N LEU A 147 -8.93 -6.99 -3.08
CA LEU A 147 -8.73 -8.43 -3.04
C LEU A 147 -9.44 -9.13 -4.21
N GLY A 148 -10.67 -8.74 -4.52
CA GLY A 148 -11.41 -9.22 -5.69
C GLY A 148 -10.68 -8.91 -7.00
N LEU A 149 -10.16 -7.69 -7.15
CA LEU A 149 -9.39 -7.30 -8.34
C LEU A 149 -8.11 -8.13 -8.50
N VAL A 150 -7.41 -8.40 -7.39
CA VAL A 150 -6.22 -9.27 -7.37
C VAL A 150 -6.59 -10.69 -7.81
N ILE A 151 -7.66 -11.27 -7.26
CA ILE A 151 -8.11 -12.62 -7.63
C ILE A 151 -8.44 -12.70 -9.13
N LEU A 152 -9.12 -11.71 -9.67
CA LEU A 152 -9.45 -11.66 -11.10
C LEU A 152 -8.20 -11.53 -11.97
N SER A 153 -7.25 -10.70 -11.55
CA SER A 153 -5.95 -10.56 -12.22
C SER A 153 -5.12 -11.86 -12.17
N VAL A 154 -5.19 -12.61 -11.07
CA VAL A 154 -4.55 -13.94 -10.93
C VAL A 154 -5.22 -14.97 -11.84
N ARG A 155 -6.55 -14.95 -11.97
CA ARG A 155 -7.27 -15.83 -12.92
C ARG A 155 -6.86 -15.55 -14.37
N ALA A 156 -6.53 -14.30 -14.70
CA ALA A 156 -6.03 -13.90 -16.02
C ALA A 156 -4.50 -14.08 -16.19
N ASN A 157 -3.79 -14.69 -15.23
CA ASN A 157 -2.33 -14.73 -15.23
C ASN A 157 -1.69 -15.56 -16.35
N ALA A 158 -2.42 -16.51 -16.92
CA ALA A 158 -1.98 -17.33 -18.05
C ALA A 158 -2.01 -16.58 -19.40
N HIS A 159 -2.50 -15.33 -19.43
CA HIS A 159 -2.66 -14.60 -20.69
C HIS A 159 -1.29 -14.32 -21.37
N PRO A 160 -1.13 -14.64 -22.67
CA PRO A 160 0.18 -14.67 -23.33
C PRO A 160 0.84 -13.29 -23.47
N ARG A 161 0.04 -12.22 -23.45
CA ARG A 161 0.54 -10.84 -23.50
C ARG A 161 1.17 -10.36 -22.19
N ARG A 162 1.01 -11.09 -21.09
CA ARG A 162 1.52 -10.67 -19.77
C ARG A 162 3.03 -10.84 -19.68
N VAL A 163 3.72 -9.77 -19.30
CA VAL A 163 5.18 -9.77 -19.16
C VAL A 163 5.60 -10.52 -17.88
N GLY A 164 6.76 -11.17 -17.88
CA GLY A 164 7.26 -11.92 -16.71
C GLY A 164 7.37 -11.06 -15.45
N ASP A 165 7.87 -9.84 -15.59
CA ASP A 165 7.99 -8.88 -14.48
C ASP A 165 6.63 -8.40 -13.95
N GLU A 166 5.60 -8.33 -14.80
CA GLU A 166 4.22 -8.05 -14.33
C GLU A 166 3.66 -9.19 -13.47
N LYS A 167 4.07 -10.44 -13.72
CA LYS A 167 3.69 -11.59 -12.88
C LYS A 167 4.33 -11.50 -11.50
N LYS A 168 5.57 -11.00 -11.41
CA LYS A 168 6.25 -10.77 -10.12
C LYS A 168 5.54 -9.67 -9.32
N LEU A 169 5.15 -8.57 -9.96
CA LEU A 169 4.35 -7.53 -9.31
C LEU A 169 2.99 -8.05 -8.83
N LEU A 170 2.30 -8.84 -9.64
CA LEU A 170 1.03 -9.45 -9.24
C LEU A 170 1.21 -10.38 -8.04
N LEU A 171 2.25 -11.21 -8.04
CA LEU A 171 2.57 -12.10 -6.92
C LEU A 171 2.84 -11.29 -5.65
N ALA A 172 3.61 -10.21 -5.75
CA ALA A 172 3.89 -9.33 -4.62
C ALA A 172 2.61 -8.73 -4.03
N VAL A 173 1.70 -8.20 -4.88
CA VAL A 173 0.40 -7.69 -4.40
C VAL A 173 -0.42 -8.83 -3.78
N GLY A 174 -0.44 -10.02 -4.39
CA GLY A 174 -1.13 -11.20 -3.86
C GLY A 174 -0.66 -11.61 -2.46
N ILE A 175 0.65 -11.58 -2.20
CA ILE A 175 1.24 -11.85 -0.88
C ILE A 175 0.93 -10.73 0.12
N ALA A 176 0.88 -9.48 -0.34
CA ALA A 176 0.60 -8.33 0.52
C ALA A 176 -0.86 -8.30 1.00
N MET A 177 -1.82 -8.74 0.18
CA MET A 177 -3.25 -8.69 0.53
C MET A 177 -3.62 -9.33 1.89
N PRO A 178 -3.20 -10.57 2.23
CA PRO A 178 -3.50 -11.15 3.53
C PRO A 178 -2.84 -10.39 4.68
N LEU A 179 -1.60 -9.89 4.50
CA LEU A 179 -0.90 -9.11 5.52
C LEU A 179 -1.60 -7.77 5.81
N ILE A 180 -2.04 -7.09 4.75
CA ILE A 180 -2.87 -5.87 4.89
C ILE A 180 -4.18 -6.23 5.59
N GLY A 181 -4.81 -7.35 5.25
CA GLY A 181 -6.05 -7.83 5.86
C GLY A 181 -5.92 -8.05 7.37
N VAL A 182 -4.86 -8.70 7.84
CA VAL A 182 -4.55 -8.86 9.28
C VAL A 182 -4.53 -7.49 9.97
N ARG A 183 -3.88 -6.51 9.34
CA ARG A 183 -3.76 -5.17 9.91
C ARG A 183 -5.10 -4.41 9.93
N VAL A 184 -5.93 -4.56 8.90
CA VAL A 184 -7.29 -3.97 8.86
C VAL A 184 -8.17 -4.57 9.95
N ILE A 185 -8.18 -5.90 10.07
CA ILE A 185 -8.95 -6.61 11.10
C ILE A 185 -8.51 -6.17 12.49
N TYR A 186 -7.20 -6.07 12.72
CA TYR A 186 -6.65 -5.57 13.98
C TYR A 186 -7.15 -4.15 14.29
N ALA A 187 -7.08 -3.23 13.32
CA ALA A 187 -7.57 -1.86 13.49
C ALA A 187 -9.06 -1.80 13.87
N ILE A 188 -9.90 -2.63 13.22
CA ILE A 188 -11.33 -2.77 13.55
C ILE A 188 -11.49 -3.32 14.97
N VAL A 189 -10.82 -4.41 15.32
CA VAL A 189 -10.92 -5.00 16.66
C VAL A 189 -10.53 -3.97 17.73
N ILE A 190 -9.48 -3.18 17.50
CA ILE A 190 -9.09 -2.10 18.41
C ILE A 190 -10.20 -1.04 18.53
N ALA A 191 -10.75 -0.56 17.41
CA ALA A 191 -11.78 0.46 17.43
C ALA A 191 -13.08 0.02 18.12
N PHE A 192 -13.47 -1.24 17.95
CA PHE A 192 -14.71 -1.79 18.50
C PHE A 192 -14.58 -2.28 19.95
N LYS A 193 -13.47 -2.94 20.33
CA LYS A 193 -13.32 -3.50 21.69
C LYS A 193 -12.88 -2.48 22.74
N TYR A 194 -12.09 -1.48 22.39
CA TYR A 194 -11.37 -0.67 23.39
C TYR A 194 -12.07 0.63 23.76
N GLN A 195 -13.37 0.76 23.50
CA GLN A 195 -14.16 1.88 24.01
C GLN A 195 -14.35 1.83 25.54
N ASN A 196 -14.22 0.64 26.15
CA ASN A 196 -14.56 0.42 27.56
C ASN A 196 -13.50 -0.30 28.41
N THR A 197 -12.32 -0.66 27.89
CA THR A 197 -11.30 -1.36 28.70
C THR A 197 -9.88 -1.08 28.22
N SER A 198 -9.02 -0.71 29.16
CA SER A 198 -7.61 -0.35 28.96
C SER A 198 -6.74 -1.54 28.53
N SER A 199 -5.85 -1.26 27.58
CA SER A 199 -4.61 -1.98 27.24
C SER A 199 -4.73 -3.40 26.68
N GLY A 200 -4.72 -3.50 25.35
CA GLY A 200 -4.14 -4.66 24.68
C GLY A 200 -2.64 -4.67 24.96
N SER A 201 -2.05 -5.85 25.19
CA SER A 201 -0.61 -5.98 25.40
C SER A 201 0.16 -5.34 24.25
N LEU A 202 1.21 -4.56 24.57
CA LEU A 202 2.11 -3.93 23.59
C LEU A 202 2.58 -4.94 22.53
N ALA A 203 2.78 -6.20 22.91
CA ALA A 203 3.16 -7.28 22.00
C ALA A 203 2.12 -7.51 20.89
N VAL A 204 0.83 -7.48 21.22
CA VAL A 204 -0.26 -7.64 20.24
C VAL A 204 -0.29 -6.45 19.29
N MET A 205 -0.07 -5.24 19.80
CA MET A 205 0.00 -4.04 18.96
C MET A 205 1.14 -4.10 17.95
N VAL A 206 2.31 -4.57 18.37
CA VAL A 206 3.48 -4.71 17.50
C VAL A 206 3.26 -5.82 16.47
N ILE A 207 2.81 -6.99 16.90
CA ILE A 207 2.71 -8.18 16.04
C ILE A 207 1.58 -8.04 15.01
N LEU A 208 0.43 -7.50 15.38
CA LEU A 208 -0.72 -7.40 14.48
C LEU A 208 -0.84 -6.01 13.82
N GLY A 209 -0.25 -4.99 14.42
CA GLY A 209 -0.15 -3.65 13.85
C GLY A 209 1.07 -3.52 12.96
N THR A 210 2.27 -3.45 13.55
CA THR A 210 3.50 -3.01 12.87
C THR A 210 4.10 -4.07 11.95
N VAL A 211 4.22 -5.33 12.39
CA VAL A 211 4.90 -6.39 11.63
C VAL A 211 4.31 -6.62 10.23
N PRO A 212 2.98 -6.74 10.03
CA PRO A 212 2.41 -6.97 8.71
C PRO A 212 2.75 -5.86 7.73
N GLU A 213 2.84 -4.62 8.20
CA GLU A 213 3.20 -3.49 7.35
C GLU A 213 4.66 -3.50 6.93
N PHE A 214 5.59 -3.84 7.83
CA PHE A 214 6.99 -4.01 7.47
C PHE A 214 7.18 -5.11 6.43
N LEU A 215 6.48 -6.24 6.60
CA LEU A 215 6.52 -7.33 5.65
C LEU A 215 5.96 -6.90 4.28
N VAL A 216 4.86 -6.14 4.24
CA VAL A 216 4.32 -5.59 3.00
C VAL A 216 5.30 -4.62 2.35
N MET A 217 5.93 -3.75 3.14
CA MET A 217 6.90 -2.77 2.63
C MET A 217 8.13 -3.47 2.02
N ILE A 218 8.71 -4.45 2.71
CA ILE A 218 9.83 -5.26 2.19
C ILE A 218 9.41 -5.98 0.90
N ASN A 219 8.21 -6.56 0.87
CA ASN A 219 7.68 -7.26 -0.29
C ASN A 219 7.50 -6.31 -1.50
N TYR A 220 6.93 -5.11 -1.31
CA TYR A 220 6.80 -4.14 -2.39
C TYR A 220 8.15 -3.63 -2.90
N LEU A 221 9.07 -3.30 -2.00
CA LEU A 221 10.40 -2.80 -2.39
C LEU A 221 11.23 -3.88 -3.10
N SER A 222 11.20 -5.12 -2.61
CA SER A 222 11.89 -6.23 -3.28
C SER A 222 11.31 -6.50 -4.66
N ALA A 223 9.99 -6.55 -4.78
CA ALA A 223 9.32 -6.71 -6.07
C ALA A 223 9.69 -5.56 -7.04
N GLY A 224 9.64 -4.31 -6.58
CA GLY A 224 9.98 -3.14 -7.38
C GLY A 224 11.41 -3.17 -7.91
N VAL A 225 12.37 -3.46 -7.04
CA VAL A 225 13.78 -3.59 -7.43
C VAL A 225 13.96 -4.75 -8.42
N MET A 226 13.28 -5.87 -8.22
CA MET A 226 13.32 -7.03 -9.12
C MET A 226 12.69 -6.76 -10.50
N THR A 227 11.76 -5.81 -10.59
CA THR A 227 11.03 -5.46 -11.81
C THR A 227 11.43 -4.10 -12.38
N ARG A 228 12.56 -3.55 -11.96
CA ARG A 228 13.07 -2.24 -12.37
C ARG A 228 13.20 -2.05 -13.89
N ASN A 229 13.34 -3.14 -14.65
CA ASN A 229 13.49 -3.11 -16.10
C ASN A 229 12.14 -3.17 -16.84
N LEU A 230 11.02 -3.26 -16.13
CA LEU A 230 9.70 -3.47 -16.73
C LEU A 230 9.31 -2.38 -17.75
N ALA A 231 9.73 -1.12 -17.51
CA ALA A 231 9.50 -0.05 -18.48
C ALA A 231 10.23 -0.28 -19.81
N ARG A 232 11.45 -0.86 -19.77
CA ARG A 232 12.25 -1.22 -20.94
C ARG A 232 11.68 -2.46 -21.64
N ASP A 233 11.34 -3.51 -20.90
CA ASP A 233 10.82 -4.77 -21.44
C ASP A 233 9.51 -4.57 -22.24
N ARG A 234 8.69 -3.59 -21.84
CA ARG A 234 7.46 -3.21 -22.55
C ARG A 234 7.73 -2.58 -23.92
N VAL A 235 8.83 -1.87 -24.08
CA VAL A 235 9.20 -1.25 -25.37
C VAL A 235 9.71 -2.33 -26.32
N GLU A 236 10.53 -3.27 -25.84
CA GLU A 236 11.11 -4.34 -26.65
C GLU A 236 10.04 -5.32 -27.19
N LYS A 237 8.96 -5.55 -26.43
CA LYS A 237 7.85 -6.43 -26.85
C LYS A 237 6.80 -5.77 -27.74
N ARG A 238 6.86 -4.46 -28.01
CA ARG A 238 5.98 -3.85 -29.02
C ARG A 238 6.44 -4.30 -30.40
N PRO A 239 5.57 -4.88 -31.25
CA PRO A 239 5.92 -5.12 -32.64
C PRO A 239 6.32 -3.79 -33.29
N GLN A 240 7.48 -3.79 -33.97
CA GLN A 240 7.89 -2.65 -34.79
C GLN A 240 6.76 -2.37 -35.81
N PRO A 241 6.34 -1.11 -35.99
CA PRO A 241 5.44 -0.78 -37.10
C PRO A 241 6.14 -1.22 -38.38
N ALA A 242 5.44 -1.99 -39.23
CA ALA A 242 5.93 -2.38 -40.54
C ALA A 242 6.13 -1.10 -41.39
N TYR A 243 7.33 -0.55 -41.32
CA TYR A 243 7.82 0.43 -42.27
C TYR A 243 8.59 -0.37 -43.33
N ASP A 244 8.28 -0.11 -44.60
CA ASP A 244 8.93 -0.64 -45.81
C ASP A 244 8.45 -1.98 -46.39
N THR A 245 7.30 -1.98 -47.08
CA THR A 245 7.12 -2.74 -48.35
C THR A 245 6.11 -2.07 -49.30
N ALA A 246 6.11 -0.74 -49.42
CA ALA A 246 5.15 -0.02 -50.29
C ALA A 246 5.77 0.75 -51.46
N TYR A 247 7.07 0.59 -51.75
CA TYR A 247 7.74 1.28 -52.87
C TYR A 247 8.48 0.33 -53.84
N SER A 248 7.92 -0.85 -54.10
CA SER A 248 8.38 -1.71 -55.20
C SER A 248 7.19 -2.42 -55.88
N ALA A 249 6.46 -1.66 -56.70
CA ALA A 249 5.64 -2.17 -57.78
C ALA A 249 5.50 -1.10 -58.86
#